data_AF-A0A453L0B1-F1
#
_entry.id   AF-A0A453L0B1-F1
#
_cell.length_a   1.000
_cell.length_b   1.000
_cell.length_c   1.000
_cell.angle_alpha   90.00
_cell.angle_beta   90.00
_cell.angle_gamma   90.00
#
_symmetry.space_group_name_H-M   'P 1'
#
loop_
_entity.id
_entity.type
_entity.pdbx_description
1 polymer ?
#
loop_
_entity_poly.entity_id
_entity_poly.type
_entity_poly.pdbx_seq_one_letter_code
_entity_poly.pdbx_strand_id
1 'polypeptide(L)'
;MAGYDPCMEYYVEAYLNTGEVQEALHARTNTNWLACPRTSVPFHYTPGPVSVVPTIRRLVERGLSIWVYSGDLDSTCSITSTRYSVKDLNLPVTTPWRAWYTPDFEVGGYVQQ
;
A
#
# COMPACT_ATOMS: atom_id res chain seq x y z
N MET A 1 -20.57 9.28 10.76
CA MET A 1 -19.25 8.66 10.50
C MET A 1 -18.25 9.35 11.40
N ALA A 2 -17.37 8.61 12.07
CA ALA A 2 -16.20 9.23 12.68
C ALA A 2 -15.37 9.85 11.55
N GLY A 3 -14.99 11.13 11.69
CA GLY A 3 -14.18 11.83 10.69
C GLY A 3 -12.76 11.28 10.59
N TYR A 4 -11.95 11.86 9.70
CA TYR A 4 -10.51 11.56 9.65
C TYR A 4 -9.83 12.02 10.94
N ASP A 5 -9.05 11.12 11.55
CA ASP A 5 -8.26 11.39 12.74
C ASP A 5 -6.79 11.04 12.48
N PRO A 6 -5.87 12.02 12.42
CA PRO A 6 -4.45 11.75 12.20
C PRO A 6 -3.79 10.97 13.35
N CYS A 7 -4.42 10.91 14.52
CA CYS A 7 -3.91 10.23 15.72
C CYS A 7 -4.41 8.77 15.82
N MET A 8 -5.05 8.23 14.78
CA MET A 8 -5.65 6.90 14.80
C MET A 8 -4.69 5.75 15.13
N GLU A 9 -3.38 5.94 14.88
CA GLU A 9 -2.35 4.96 15.21
C GLU A 9 -2.27 4.67 16.72
N TYR A 10 -2.53 5.66 17.58
CA TYR A 10 -2.52 5.47 19.03
C TYR A 10 -3.65 4.56 19.51
N TYR A 11 -4.80 4.60 18.85
CA TYR A 11 -5.92 3.72 19.18
C TYR A 11 -5.59 2.27 18.83
N VAL A 12 -4.94 2.04 17.69
CA VAL A 12 -4.49 0.71 17.26
C VAL A 12 -3.44 0.16 18.22
N GLU A 13 -2.45 0.98 18.57
CA GLU A 13 -1.40 0.58 19.51
C GLU A 13 -1.98 0.27 20.90
N ALA A 14 -2.88 1.10 21.42
CA ALA A 14 -3.53 0.86 22.70
C ALA A 14 -4.36 -0.44 22.67
N TYR A 15 -5.13 -0.68 21.60
CA TYR A 15 -5.97 -1.86 21.46
C TYR A 15 -5.14 -3.16 21.41
N LEU A 16 -4.11 -3.20 20.57
CA LEU A 16 -3.25 -4.38 20.38
C LEU A 16 -2.34 -4.68 21.59
N ASN A 17 -2.21 -3.72 22.52
CA ASN A 17 -1.49 -3.91 23.78
C ASN A 17 -2.38 -4.27 24.98
N THR A 18 -3.68 -4.48 24.78
CA THR A 18 -4.54 -5.04 25.83
C THR A 18 -4.32 -6.54 25.98
N GLY A 19 -4.28 -7.05 27.21
CA GLY A 19 -4.03 -8.47 27.48
C GLY A 19 -5.08 -9.39 26.86
N GLU A 20 -6.36 -8.99 26.93
CA GLU A 20 -7.48 -9.73 26.34
C GLU A 20 -7.36 -9.86 24.81
N VAL A 21 -6.95 -8.79 24.12
CA VAL A 21 -6.74 -8.81 22.66
C VAL A 21 -5.53 -9.67 22.30
N GLN A 22 -4.43 -9.58 23.07
CA GLN A 22 -3.26 -10.43 22.85
C GLN A 22 -3.60 -11.91 23.01
N GLU A 23 -4.38 -12.26 24.03
CA GLU A 23 -4.83 -13.64 24.25
C GLU A 23 -5.76 -14.13 23.13
N ALA A 24 -6.72 -13.30 22.72
CA ALA A 24 -7.66 -13.62 21.65
C ALA A 24 -6.98 -13.80 20.28
N LEU A 25 -5.90 -13.07 20.02
CA LEU A 25 -5.07 -13.22 18.81
C LEU A 25 -4.03 -14.34 18.92
N HIS A 26 -3.97 -15.03 20.06
CA HIS A 26 -2.94 -16.01 20.38
C HIS A 26 -1.50 -15.45 20.27
N ALA A 27 -1.36 -14.15 20.56
CA ALA A 27 -0.06 -13.49 20.67
C ALA A 27 0.55 -13.75 22.07
N ARG A 28 1.85 -13.48 22.21
CA ARG A 28 2.50 -13.56 23.52
C ARG A 28 1.95 -12.44 24.42
N THR A 29 1.27 -12.82 25.49
CA THR A 29 0.68 -11.89 26.47
C THR A 29 1.74 -11.06 27.19
N ASN A 30 1.37 -9.85 27.62
CA ASN A 30 2.24 -8.89 28.33
C ASN A 30 3.48 -8.49 27.51
N THR A 31 3.32 -8.42 26.19
CA THR A 31 4.34 -7.86 25.29
C THR A 31 3.94 -6.47 24.82
N ASN A 32 4.93 -5.66 24.46
CA ASN A 32 4.68 -4.35 23.86
C ASN A 32 4.75 -4.47 22.33
N TRP A 33 3.59 -4.35 21.69
CA TRP A 33 3.45 -4.27 20.25
C TRP A 33 3.65 -2.83 19.78
N LEU A 34 4.37 -2.65 18.67
CA LEU A 34 4.58 -1.37 17.99
C LEU A 34 4.37 -1.57 16.49
N ALA A 35 3.71 -0.62 15.82
CA ALA A 35 3.48 -0.68 14.39
C ALA A 35 4.80 -0.71 13.59
N CYS A 36 5.79 0.08 14.01
CA CYS A 36 7.13 0.11 13.44
C CYS A 36 8.18 0.34 14.56
N PRO A 37 8.98 -0.66 14.96
CA PRO A 37 9.94 -0.55 16.06
C PRO A 37 11.24 0.17 15.64
N ARG A 38 11.13 1.36 15.02
CA ARG A 38 12.26 2.09 14.41
C ARG A 38 13.33 2.53 15.41
N THR A 39 12.97 2.70 16.68
CA THR A 39 13.86 3.19 17.75
C THR A 39 14.41 2.07 18.62
N SER A 40 13.74 0.92 18.69
CA SER A 40 14.07 -0.19 19.59
C SER A 40 14.76 -1.36 18.88
N VAL A 41 14.69 -1.43 17.55
CA VAL A 41 15.38 -2.43 16.74
C VAL A 41 16.26 -1.74 15.70
N PRO A 42 17.59 -1.95 15.69
CA PRO A 42 18.47 -1.40 14.68
C PRO A 42 18.00 -1.81 13.27
N PHE A 43 17.63 -0.83 12.46
CA PHE A 43 17.21 -1.08 11.08
C PHE A 43 18.43 -1.33 10.19
N HIS A 44 18.96 -2.56 10.23
CA HIS A 44 20.01 -3.01 9.32
C HIS A 44 19.41 -3.31 7.95
N TYR A 45 19.13 -2.25 7.18
CA TYR A 45 18.58 -2.36 5.84
C TYR A 45 19.69 -2.28 4.79
N THR A 46 19.80 -3.34 3.99
CA THR A 46 20.53 -3.31 2.73
C THR A 46 19.57 -2.83 1.64
N PRO A 47 19.87 -1.74 0.93
CA PRO A 47 19.02 -1.26 -0.15
C PRO A 47 18.74 -2.35 -1.19
N GLY A 48 17.46 -2.53 -1.51
CA GLY A 48 17.04 -3.37 -2.62
C GLY A 48 17.44 -2.78 -4.00
N PRO A 49 17.13 -3.51 -5.10
CA PRO A 49 17.36 -3.00 -6.44
C PRO A 49 16.61 -1.68 -6.68
N VAL A 50 17.21 -0.79 -7.47
CA VAL A 50 16.66 0.56 -7.76
C VAL A 50 15.34 0.54 -8.52
N SER A 51 14.96 -0.59 -9.12
CA SER A 51 13.71 -0.74 -9.86
C SER A 51 13.19 -2.17 -9.81
N VAL A 52 11.86 -2.30 -9.74
CA VAL A 52 11.13 -3.57 -9.87
C VAL A 52 10.45 -3.75 -11.23
N VAL A 53 10.58 -2.77 -12.14
CA VAL A 53 10.03 -2.84 -13.51
C VAL A 53 10.44 -4.13 -14.25
N PRO A 54 11.72 -4.58 -14.20
CA PRO A 54 12.10 -5.85 -14.84
C PRO A 54 11.40 -7.06 -14.25
N THR A 55 11.16 -7.07 -12.94
CA THR A 55 10.44 -8.14 -12.25
C THR A 55 8.98 -8.16 -12.67
N ILE A 56 8.31 -7.01 -12.68
CA ILE A 56 6.92 -6.88 -13.12
C ILE A 56 6.77 -7.34 -14.57
N ARG A 57 7.65 -6.90 -15.47
CA ARG A 57 7.65 -7.36 -16.87
C ARG A 57 7.70 -8.88 -17.00
N ARG A 58 8.62 -9.54 -16.28
CA ARG A 58 8.75 -11.01 -16.27
C ARG A 58 7.47 -11.70 -15.77
N LEU A 59 6.80 -11.12 -14.78
CA LEU A 59 5.55 -11.69 -14.25
C LEU A 59 4.41 -11.56 -15.27
N VAL A 60 4.29 -10.42 -15.96
CA VAL A 60 3.33 -10.21 -17.06
C VAL A 60 3.60 -11.18 -18.21
N GLU A 61 4.85 -11.35 -18.63
CA GLU A 61 5.25 -12.30 -19.68
C GLU A 61 4.89 -13.76 -19.34
N ARG A 62 4.77 -14.09 -18.05
CA ARG A 62 4.33 -15.39 -17.56
C ARG A 62 2.81 -15.52 -17.42
N GLY A 63 2.05 -14.51 -17.86
CA GLY A 63 0.59 -14.50 -17.84
C GLY A 63 -0.02 -14.12 -16.49
N LEU A 64 0.75 -13.55 -15.55
CA LEU A 64 0.18 -13.07 -14.29
C LEU A 64 -0.50 -11.72 -14.48
N SER A 65 -1.72 -11.60 -13.95
CA SER A 65 -2.45 -10.34 -13.89
C SER A 65 -1.90 -9.47 -12.76
N ILE A 66 -1.52 -8.24 -13.07
CA ILE A 66 -0.91 -7.30 -12.12
C ILE A 66 -1.74 -6.02 -12.08
N TRP A 67 -2.10 -5.58 -10.88
CA TRP A 67 -2.79 -4.33 -10.63
C TRP A 67 -1.88 -3.40 -9.83
N VAL A 68 -1.78 -2.14 -10.28
CA VAL A 68 -1.02 -1.09 -9.61
C VAL A 68 -1.97 0.07 -9.34
N TYR A 69 -2.05 0.52 -8.09
CA TYR A 69 -2.92 1.62 -7.67
C TYR A 69 -2.13 2.64 -6.85
N SER A 70 -2.61 3.88 -6.84
CA SER A 70 -2.00 5.00 -6.12
C SER A 70 -3.10 5.92 -5.60
N GLY A 71 -2.99 6.38 -4.37
CA GLY A 71 -3.69 7.60 -3.95
C GLY A 71 -3.10 8.79 -4.71
N ASP A 72 -3.93 9.73 -5.14
CA ASP A 72 -3.52 10.89 -5.95
C ASP A 72 -2.99 12.06 -5.09
N LEU A 73 -3.26 12.05 -3.78
CA LEU A 73 -2.78 13.03 -2.82
C LEU A 73 -1.57 12.57 -1.98
N ASP A 74 -1.05 11.35 -2.21
CA ASP A 74 0.19 10.92 -1.54
C ASP A 74 1.43 11.58 -2.18
N SER A 75 2.25 12.22 -1.35
CA SER A 75 3.50 12.85 -1.76
C SER A 75 4.73 11.96 -1.57
N THR A 76 4.64 10.90 -0.76
CA THR A 76 5.76 9.98 -0.48
C THR A 76 6.02 9.08 -1.68
N CYS A 77 4.97 8.45 -2.22
CA CYS A 77 5.02 7.61 -3.41
C CYS A 77 3.97 8.08 -4.43
N SER A 78 4.21 9.25 -5.02
CA SER A 78 3.21 9.93 -5.86
C SER A 78 2.71 9.13 -7.07
N ILE A 79 1.46 9.42 -7.47
CA ILE A 79 0.86 8.89 -8.71
C ILE A 79 1.71 9.22 -9.95
N THR A 80 2.36 10.37 -9.98
CA THR A 80 3.26 10.78 -11.07
C THR A 80 4.43 9.80 -11.20
N SER A 81 5.11 9.48 -10.09
CA SER A 81 6.21 8.50 -10.07
C SER A 81 5.74 7.13 -10.55
N THR A 82 4.59 6.67 -10.04
CA THR A 82 3.98 5.39 -10.44
C THR A 82 3.67 5.36 -11.94
N ARG A 83 3.09 6.43 -12.51
CA ARG A 83 2.79 6.50 -13.96
C ARG A 83 4.06 6.44 -14.82
N TYR A 84 5.16 7.06 -14.39
CA TYR A 84 6.44 6.92 -15.09
C TYR A 84 6.97 5.48 -15.03
N SER A 85 6.97 4.83 -13.86
CA SER A 85 7.42 3.44 -13.74
C SER A 85 6.55 2.45 -14.55
N VAL A 86 5.23 2.68 -14.61
CA VAL A 86 4.33 1.86 -15.45
C VAL A 86 4.60 2.10 -16.94
N LYS A 87 4.90 3.34 -17.34
CA LYS A 87 5.28 3.66 -18.73
C LYS A 87 6.52 2.88 -19.16
N ASP A 88 7.50 2.69 -18.27
CA ASP A 88 8.73 1.94 -18.55
C ASP A 88 8.49 0.42 -18.79
N LEU A 89 7.31 -0.11 -18.41
CA LEU A 89 6.94 -1.47 -18.78
C LEU A 89 6.70 -1.62 -20.29
N ASN A 90 6.33 -0.52 -20.97
CA ASN A 90 6.04 -0.45 -22.40
C ASN A 90 4.99 -1.49 -22.85
N LEU A 91 3.93 -1.66 -22.05
CA LEU A 91 2.81 -2.55 -22.36
C LEU A 91 1.80 -1.85 -23.29
N PRO A 92 1.14 -2.58 -24.20
CA PRO A 92 0.08 -2.02 -25.02
C PRO A 92 -1.13 -1.63 -24.16
N VAL A 93 -1.72 -0.47 -24.45
CA VAL A 93 -2.96 -0.02 -23.82
C VAL A 93 -4.14 -0.71 -24.50
N THR A 94 -4.83 -1.56 -23.75
CA THR A 94 -6.05 -2.24 -24.19
C THR A 94 -7.29 -1.39 -23.98
N THR A 95 -7.35 -0.61 -22.90
CA THR A 95 -8.44 0.31 -22.60
C THR A 95 -7.90 1.65 -22.13
N PRO A 96 -8.20 2.76 -22.86
CA PRO A 96 -7.71 4.08 -22.51
C PRO A 96 -8.09 4.52 -21.09
N TRP A 97 -7.32 5.50 -20.61
CA TRP A 97 -7.55 6.18 -19.34
C TRP A 97 -8.97 6.72 -19.24
N ARG A 98 -9.70 6.29 -18.21
CA ARG A 98 -11.10 6.64 -17.99
C ARG A 98 -11.43 6.70 -16.51
N ALA A 99 -12.47 7.45 -16.18
CA ALA A 99 -13.02 7.46 -14.83
C ALA A 99 -13.67 6.10 -14.50
N TRP A 100 -13.57 5.69 -13.25
CA TRP A 100 -14.42 4.66 -12.67
C TRP A 100 -15.33 5.31 -11.62
N TYR A 101 -16.52 4.73 -11.44
CA TYR A 101 -17.57 5.34 -10.63
C TYR A 101 -17.89 4.47 -9.41
N THR A 102 -18.18 5.14 -8.28
CA THR A 102 -18.71 4.50 -7.08
C THR A 102 -20.18 4.09 -7.27
N PRO A 103 -20.76 3.28 -6.38
CA PRO A 103 -22.19 2.95 -6.43
C PRO A 103 -23.11 4.18 -6.40
N ASP A 104 -22.65 5.28 -5.79
CA ASP A 104 -23.39 6.54 -5.67
C ASP A 104 -23.17 7.50 -6.86
N PHE A 105 -22.58 6.99 -7.96
CA PHE A 105 -22.29 7.73 -9.20
C PHE A 105 -21.28 8.88 -9.06
N GLU A 106 -20.41 8.82 -8.05
CA GLU A 106 -19.28 9.73 -7.94
C GLU A 106 -18.04 9.16 -8.63
N VAL A 107 -17.16 10.03 -9.12
CA VAL A 107 -15.88 9.59 -9.67
C VAL A 107 -15.02 9.10 -8.51
N GLY A 108 -14.79 7.79 -8.43
CA GLY A 108 -13.94 7.20 -7.40
C GLY A 108 -12.45 7.27 -7.76
N GLY A 109 -12.13 7.51 -9.02
CA GLY A 109 -10.78 7.66 -9.53
C GLY A 109 -10.69 7.34 -11.02
N TYR A 110 -9.50 6.96 -11.47
CA TYR A 110 -9.23 6.65 -12.88
C TYR A 110 -8.47 5.33 -13.05
N VAL A 111 -8.65 4.71 -14.21
CA VAL A 111 -8.05 3.41 -14.55
C VAL A 111 -7.66 3.36 -16.04
N GLN A 112 -6.59 2.62 -16.34
CA GLN A 112 -6.14 2.28 -17.69
C GLN A 112 -5.71 0.82 -17.72
N GLN A 113 -5.92 0.15 -18.86
CA GLN A 113 -5.58 -1.25 -19.11
C GLN A 113 -4.90 -1.38 -20.46
#